data_AF-D2Q2D5-F1
#
_entry.id   AF-D2Q2D5-F1
#
_cell.length_a   1.000
_cell.length_b   1.000
_cell.length_c   1.000
_cell.angle_alpha   90.00
_cell.angle_beta   90.00
_cell.angle_gamma   90.00
#
_symmetry.space_group_name_H-M   'P 1'
#
loop_
_entity.id
_entity.type
_entity.pdbx_description
1 polymer ?
#
loop_
_entity_poly.entity_id
_entity_poly.type
_entity_poly.pdbx_seq_one_letter_code
_entity_poly.pdbx_strand_id
1 'polypeptide(L)'
;MLDTLLETLLLDLAAAPPALHPVIAEASVARSAALLADQLWPAGQPDEIGEVERFFWADAARVLGERRDADSFVLLTSLARTVGPAGRLPLQRAHLSRVRTQGGVPEWVSRIAGFRLTSAIVSEDVTGDGLSVVLDYDDDQHPHTVVVFVDNNLGAIAKDVFVGPPIDRVVEAYQRGGRVTVRTVRPATAAGIILQALGETHDHDEPPVTEDFEFFSGLLVNRLTQLPERPVRPPIRPLVSPRQREQLVEQFLDSQYAAGLPDDAADIARLWIDHAVDRTVGGPLRVSAVLVELFLASWLPRKVLADSTYFGAVPVVVKAWLEFAGERTQLDLDAIEEAVDAVEVWTPALEAAALDEPIGSRSGERVFLDETSTDLDEAYRTLSGLGSPPRPDLDGLDKSHAATLSVLAPHAWLLAGETLGIGYAADAFDIAERLVREAPDLLTKARLSTWPRAIVWLLAHRHRLVGPGEPLTPHTLAADLATSAPTLRKTAKLLTDHLVLPR
;
A
#
# COMPACT_ATOMS: atom_id res chain seq x y z
N MET A 1 -20.66 -13.47 -24.19
CA MET A 1 -19.30 -12.93 -24.03
C MET A 1 -18.93 -11.99 -25.17
N LEU A 2 -18.86 -12.42 -26.45
CA LEU A 2 -18.54 -11.49 -27.55
C LEU A 2 -19.58 -10.38 -27.73
N ASP A 3 -20.86 -10.70 -27.62
CA ASP A 3 -21.91 -9.66 -27.69
C ASP A 3 -21.84 -8.72 -26.49
N THR A 4 -21.50 -9.22 -25.30
CA THR A 4 -21.24 -8.40 -24.11
C THR A 4 -20.06 -7.45 -24.32
N LEU A 5 -18.94 -7.93 -24.88
CA LEU A 5 -17.79 -7.10 -25.25
C LEU A 5 -18.18 -6.00 -26.24
N LEU A 6 -19.01 -6.34 -27.23
CA LEU A 6 -19.50 -5.40 -28.22
C LEU A 6 -20.41 -4.34 -27.59
N GLU A 7 -21.35 -4.75 -26.75
CA GLU A 7 -22.26 -3.85 -26.02
C GLU A 7 -21.49 -2.89 -25.11
N THR A 8 -20.53 -3.38 -24.32
CA THR A 8 -19.67 -2.53 -23.47
C THR A 8 -18.89 -1.52 -24.30
N LEU A 9 -18.24 -1.96 -25.40
CA LEU A 9 -17.50 -1.07 -26.29
C LEU A 9 -18.39 0.05 -26.86
N LEU A 10 -19.60 -0.29 -27.31
CA LEU A 10 -20.52 0.68 -27.88
C LEU A 10 -21.03 1.68 -26.84
N LEU A 11 -21.26 1.25 -25.60
CA LEU A 11 -21.63 2.12 -24.49
C LEU A 11 -20.50 3.11 -24.16
N ASP A 12 -19.25 2.62 -24.05
CA ASP A 12 -18.09 3.48 -23.77
C ASP A 12 -17.86 4.50 -24.90
N LEU A 13 -17.99 4.08 -26.17
CA LEU A 13 -17.88 4.98 -27.32
C LEU A 13 -18.99 6.04 -27.35
N ALA A 14 -20.22 5.67 -26.97
CA ALA A 14 -21.34 6.62 -26.90
C ALA A 14 -21.16 7.65 -25.78
N ALA A 15 -20.49 7.29 -24.69
CA ALA A 15 -20.19 8.18 -23.57
C ALA A 15 -19.02 9.14 -23.86
N ALA A 16 -18.21 8.88 -24.89
CA ALA A 16 -17.00 9.64 -25.18
C ALA A 16 -17.14 10.59 -26.39
N PRO A 17 -16.41 11.74 -26.39
CA PRO A 17 -16.28 12.58 -27.58
C PRO A 17 -15.72 11.82 -28.79
N PRO A 18 -16.20 12.05 -30.02
CA PRO A 18 -15.71 11.37 -31.23
C PRO A 18 -14.21 11.45 -31.46
N ALA A 19 -13.57 12.54 -31.03
CA ALA A 19 -12.12 12.72 -31.10
C ALA A 19 -11.35 11.65 -30.31
N LEU A 20 -11.93 11.13 -29.22
CA LEU A 20 -11.33 10.13 -28.33
C LEU A 20 -11.75 8.70 -28.67
N HIS A 21 -12.64 8.49 -29.64
CA HIS A 21 -13.10 7.14 -30.04
C HIS A 21 -11.95 6.15 -30.29
N PRO A 22 -10.83 6.51 -30.97
CA PRO A 22 -9.71 5.59 -31.15
C PRO A 22 -9.09 5.08 -29.84
N VAL A 23 -8.88 5.96 -28.86
CA VAL A 23 -8.26 5.60 -27.58
C VAL A 23 -9.25 4.92 -26.62
N ILE A 24 -10.52 5.33 -26.65
CA ILE A 24 -11.59 4.71 -25.87
C ILE A 24 -11.87 3.29 -26.35
N ALA A 25 -11.86 3.04 -27.67
CA ALA A 25 -12.00 1.69 -28.21
C ALA A 25 -10.82 0.78 -27.82
N GLU A 26 -9.61 1.33 -27.69
CA GLU A 26 -8.44 0.62 -27.20
C GLU A 26 -8.59 0.28 -25.70
N ALA A 27 -8.91 1.28 -24.88
CA ALA A 27 -9.05 1.15 -23.43
C ALA A 27 -10.20 0.22 -23.03
N SER A 28 -11.38 0.40 -23.61
CA SER A 28 -12.56 -0.42 -23.37
C SER A 28 -12.26 -1.90 -23.59
N VAL A 29 -11.65 -2.23 -24.74
CA VAL A 29 -11.31 -3.61 -25.07
C VAL A 29 -10.17 -4.15 -24.20
N ALA A 30 -9.17 -3.34 -23.87
CA ALA A 30 -8.09 -3.77 -22.99
C ALA A 30 -8.62 -4.10 -21.57
N ARG A 31 -9.48 -3.24 -21.02
CA ARG A 31 -10.18 -3.47 -19.74
C ARG A 31 -11.01 -4.74 -19.78
N SER A 32 -11.88 -4.90 -20.78
CA SER A 32 -12.75 -6.07 -20.85
C SER A 32 -11.97 -7.37 -21.11
N ALA A 33 -10.87 -7.31 -21.85
CA ALA A 33 -9.98 -8.46 -22.02
C ALA A 33 -9.30 -8.87 -20.71
N ALA A 34 -8.85 -7.92 -19.90
CA ALA A 34 -8.29 -8.18 -18.57
C ALA A 34 -9.33 -8.80 -17.62
N LEU A 35 -10.54 -8.22 -17.55
CA LEU A 35 -11.63 -8.78 -16.74
C LEU A 35 -12.02 -10.19 -17.15
N LEU A 36 -12.04 -10.47 -18.46
CA LEU A 36 -12.30 -11.83 -18.96
C LEU A 36 -11.17 -12.79 -18.58
N ALA A 37 -9.92 -12.34 -18.60
CA ALA A 37 -8.78 -13.15 -18.16
C ALA A 37 -8.94 -13.55 -16.68
N ASP A 38 -9.30 -12.61 -15.81
CA ASP A 38 -9.49 -12.88 -14.38
C ASP A 38 -10.70 -13.79 -14.11
N GLN A 39 -11.82 -13.59 -14.81
CA GLN A 39 -13.04 -14.38 -14.61
C GLN A 39 -12.92 -15.82 -15.10
N LEU A 40 -12.28 -16.00 -16.25
CA LEU A 40 -12.21 -17.31 -16.90
C LEU A 40 -10.98 -18.11 -16.45
N TRP A 41 -9.96 -17.47 -15.86
CA TRP A 41 -8.74 -18.11 -15.38
C TRP A 41 -8.34 -17.76 -13.94
N PRO A 42 -9.23 -17.94 -12.95
CA PRO A 42 -8.83 -17.82 -11.56
C PRO A 42 -7.81 -18.94 -11.23
N ALA A 43 -6.55 -18.54 -10.97
CA ALA A 43 -5.49 -19.39 -10.43
C ALA A 43 -5.18 -20.71 -11.19
N GLY A 44 -4.92 -20.63 -12.51
CA GLY A 44 -4.45 -21.76 -13.34
C GLY A 44 -2.93 -21.84 -13.51
N GLN A 45 -2.40 -22.96 -14.01
CA GLN A 45 -0.98 -23.02 -14.41
C GLN A 45 -0.75 -22.17 -15.68
N PRO A 46 0.39 -21.47 -15.84
CA PRO A 46 0.64 -20.55 -16.96
C PRO A 46 0.41 -21.17 -18.35
N ASP A 47 0.74 -22.45 -18.52
CA ASP A 47 0.60 -23.16 -19.80
C ASP A 47 -0.88 -23.45 -20.15
N GLU A 48 -1.71 -23.78 -19.15
CA GLU A 48 -3.15 -24.02 -19.31
C GLU A 48 -3.91 -22.72 -19.58
N ILE A 49 -3.51 -21.63 -18.91
CA ILE A 49 -4.06 -20.28 -19.15
C ILE A 49 -3.88 -19.90 -20.62
N GLY A 50 -2.66 -20.04 -21.12
CA GLY A 50 -2.34 -19.71 -22.51
C GLY A 50 -3.10 -20.55 -23.54
N GLU A 51 -3.39 -21.83 -23.26
CA GLU A 51 -4.14 -22.70 -24.20
C GLU A 51 -5.59 -22.29 -24.35
N VAL A 52 -6.31 -22.12 -23.24
CA VAL A 52 -7.73 -21.79 -23.30
C VAL A 52 -7.90 -20.36 -23.85
N GLU A 53 -6.99 -19.43 -23.51
CA GLU A 53 -7.00 -18.06 -24.05
C GLU A 53 -6.84 -18.07 -25.58
N ARG A 54 -5.94 -18.92 -26.11
CA ARG A 54 -5.77 -19.13 -27.56
C ARG A 54 -7.06 -19.62 -28.23
N PHE A 55 -7.76 -20.58 -27.62
CA PHE A 55 -9.01 -21.10 -28.18
C PHE A 55 -10.12 -20.06 -28.20
N PHE A 56 -10.28 -19.30 -27.11
CA PHE A 56 -11.28 -18.24 -27.01
C PHE A 56 -11.08 -17.19 -28.10
N TRP A 57 -9.86 -16.66 -28.23
CA TRP A 57 -9.57 -15.64 -29.24
C TRP A 57 -9.62 -16.16 -30.67
N ALA A 58 -9.32 -17.44 -30.90
CA ALA A 58 -9.49 -18.06 -32.22
C ALA A 58 -10.97 -18.13 -32.63
N ASP A 59 -11.88 -18.49 -31.72
CA ASP A 59 -13.31 -18.49 -32.01
C ASP A 59 -13.85 -17.06 -32.17
N ALA A 60 -13.41 -16.12 -31.33
CA ALA A 60 -13.71 -14.70 -31.48
C ALA A 60 -13.31 -14.16 -32.87
N ALA A 61 -12.09 -14.48 -33.32
CA ALA A 61 -11.60 -14.10 -34.63
C ALA A 61 -12.45 -14.67 -35.78
N ARG A 62 -12.89 -15.93 -35.66
CA ARG A 62 -13.77 -16.57 -36.64
C ARG A 62 -15.12 -15.86 -36.71
N VAL A 63 -15.80 -15.70 -35.57
CA VAL A 63 -17.13 -15.07 -35.49
C VAL A 63 -17.09 -13.63 -36.00
N LEU A 64 -16.15 -12.82 -35.51
CA LEU A 64 -16.03 -11.40 -35.89
C LEU A 64 -15.54 -11.21 -37.33
N GLY A 65 -14.79 -12.17 -37.89
CA GLY A 65 -14.36 -12.17 -39.29
C GLY A 65 -15.47 -12.49 -40.29
N GLU A 66 -16.47 -13.28 -39.87
CA GLU A 66 -17.64 -13.63 -40.66
C GLU A 66 -18.70 -12.51 -40.66
N ARG A 67 -18.83 -11.77 -39.56
CA ARG A 67 -19.73 -10.61 -39.42
C ARG A 67 -19.40 -9.50 -40.44
N ARG A 68 -20.42 -8.74 -40.85
CA ARG A 68 -20.35 -7.71 -41.92
C ARG A 68 -20.78 -6.31 -41.47
N ASP A 69 -21.16 -6.14 -40.21
CA ASP A 69 -21.57 -4.88 -39.58
C ASP A 69 -20.39 -4.05 -39.06
N ALA A 70 -20.52 -2.72 -39.05
CA ALA A 70 -19.43 -1.82 -38.64
C ALA A 70 -18.96 -2.06 -37.20
N ASP A 71 -19.88 -2.29 -36.27
CA ASP A 71 -19.57 -2.41 -34.84
C ASP A 71 -18.67 -3.61 -34.57
N SER A 72 -18.97 -4.76 -35.16
CA SER A 72 -18.10 -5.94 -35.07
C SER A 72 -16.74 -5.71 -35.75
N PHE A 73 -16.64 -4.79 -36.72
CA PHE A 73 -15.35 -4.43 -37.33
C PHE A 73 -14.50 -3.61 -36.37
N VAL A 74 -15.12 -2.66 -35.65
CA VAL A 74 -14.46 -1.88 -34.61
C VAL A 74 -13.92 -2.82 -33.54
N LEU A 75 -14.77 -3.70 -32.99
CA LEU A 75 -14.36 -4.65 -31.96
C LEU A 75 -13.21 -5.56 -32.44
N LEU A 76 -13.29 -6.11 -33.66
CA LEU A 76 -12.22 -6.92 -34.23
C LEU A 76 -10.91 -6.13 -34.38
N THR A 77 -10.99 -4.88 -34.81
CA THR A 77 -9.83 -4.01 -35.00
C THR A 77 -9.15 -3.71 -33.67
N SER A 78 -9.94 -3.36 -32.64
CA SER A 78 -9.43 -3.16 -31.28
C SER A 78 -8.77 -4.42 -30.75
N LEU A 79 -9.47 -5.56 -30.76
CA LEU A 79 -8.96 -6.84 -30.25
C LEU A 79 -7.66 -7.27 -30.95
N ALA A 80 -7.58 -7.12 -32.28
CA ALA A 80 -6.39 -7.48 -33.04
C ALA A 80 -5.13 -6.67 -32.67
N ARG A 81 -5.31 -5.52 -32.01
CA ARG A 81 -4.23 -4.60 -31.63
C ARG A 81 -3.97 -4.51 -30.13
N THR A 82 -4.92 -4.94 -29.29
CA THR A 82 -4.82 -4.86 -27.82
C THR A 82 -4.56 -6.20 -27.15
N VAL A 83 -5.01 -7.31 -27.73
CA VAL A 83 -4.89 -8.62 -27.10
C VAL A 83 -3.43 -9.08 -27.04
N GLY A 84 -3.10 -9.79 -25.95
CA GLY A 84 -1.79 -10.38 -25.69
C GLY A 84 -1.35 -11.41 -26.74
N PRO A 85 -0.11 -11.91 -26.64
CA PRO A 85 0.49 -12.78 -27.64
C PRO A 85 -0.33 -14.04 -28.00
N ALA A 86 -1.06 -14.59 -27.02
CA ALA A 86 -1.88 -15.79 -27.19
C ALA A 86 -3.02 -15.60 -28.22
N GLY A 87 -3.75 -14.49 -28.17
CA GLY A 87 -4.88 -14.22 -29.06
C GLY A 87 -4.56 -13.43 -30.33
N ARG A 88 -3.39 -12.78 -30.38
CA ARG A 88 -3.07 -11.77 -31.39
C ARG A 88 -3.11 -12.27 -32.83
N LEU A 89 -2.51 -13.43 -33.11
CA LEU A 89 -2.35 -13.93 -34.48
C LEU A 89 -3.70 -14.27 -35.17
N PRO A 90 -4.62 -15.05 -34.55
CA PRO A 90 -5.95 -15.28 -35.13
C PRO A 90 -6.72 -14.00 -35.41
N LEU A 91 -6.76 -13.06 -34.44
CA LEU A 91 -7.47 -11.80 -34.56
C LEU A 91 -6.90 -10.92 -35.69
N GLN A 92 -5.57 -10.81 -35.79
CA GLN A 92 -4.93 -10.07 -36.88
C GLN A 92 -5.22 -10.66 -38.26
N ARG A 93 -5.25 -11.99 -38.40
CA ARG A 93 -5.59 -12.65 -39.67
C ARG A 93 -7.05 -12.38 -40.07
N ALA A 94 -7.97 -12.47 -39.12
CA ALA A 94 -9.38 -12.14 -39.34
C ALA A 94 -9.55 -10.67 -39.74
N HIS A 95 -8.89 -9.76 -39.01
CA HIS A 95 -8.90 -8.33 -39.31
C HIS A 95 -8.38 -8.04 -40.74
N LEU A 96 -7.20 -8.56 -41.11
CA LEU A 96 -6.64 -8.36 -42.46
C LEU A 96 -7.54 -8.91 -43.57
N SER A 97 -8.17 -10.06 -43.35
CA SER A 97 -9.12 -10.64 -44.30
C SER A 97 -10.35 -9.74 -44.49
N ARG A 98 -10.80 -9.11 -43.39
CA ARG A 98 -11.98 -8.26 -43.37
C ARG A 98 -11.73 -6.85 -43.90
N VAL A 99 -10.57 -6.26 -43.64
CA VAL A 99 -10.15 -4.97 -44.23
C VAL A 99 -10.28 -4.99 -45.76
N ARG A 100 -9.97 -6.13 -46.40
CA ARG A 100 -10.03 -6.28 -47.87
C ARG A 100 -11.45 -6.29 -48.44
N THR A 101 -12.45 -6.59 -47.62
CA THR A 101 -13.84 -6.78 -48.05
C THR A 101 -14.81 -5.75 -47.45
N GLN A 102 -14.36 -4.97 -46.47
CA GLN A 102 -15.16 -3.98 -45.76
C GLN A 102 -15.19 -2.65 -46.54
N GLY A 103 -16.39 -2.23 -46.96
CA GLY A 103 -16.63 -0.88 -47.47
C GLY A 103 -17.18 0.04 -46.37
N GLY A 104 -16.81 1.32 -46.39
CA GLY A 104 -17.44 2.36 -45.56
C GLY A 104 -17.06 2.38 -44.08
N VAL A 105 -15.81 2.03 -43.72
CA VAL A 105 -15.33 2.13 -42.33
C VAL A 105 -15.01 3.59 -41.97
N PRO A 106 -15.43 4.09 -40.79
CA PRO A 106 -15.01 5.40 -40.30
C PRO A 106 -13.48 5.50 -40.17
N GLU A 107 -12.92 6.63 -40.58
CA GLU A 107 -11.46 6.87 -40.58
C GLU A 107 -10.82 6.62 -39.20
N TRP A 108 -11.51 7.00 -38.13
CA TRP A 108 -11.02 6.84 -36.75
C TRP A 108 -10.71 5.38 -36.39
N VAL A 109 -11.39 4.40 -36.99
CA VAL A 109 -11.15 2.96 -36.73
C VAL A 109 -9.75 2.55 -37.16
N SER A 110 -9.24 3.15 -38.24
CA SER A 110 -7.87 2.87 -38.71
C SER A 110 -6.80 3.35 -37.72
N ARG A 111 -7.12 4.33 -36.87
CA ARG A 111 -6.24 4.95 -35.87
C ARG A 111 -6.19 4.24 -34.52
N ILE A 112 -7.10 3.29 -34.25
CA ILE A 112 -7.12 2.53 -32.98
C ILE A 112 -5.75 1.87 -32.75
N ALA A 113 -5.11 2.10 -31.59
CA ALA A 113 -3.78 1.57 -31.28
C ALA A 113 -2.69 1.89 -32.34
N GLY A 114 -2.88 2.94 -33.16
CA GLY A 114 -1.91 3.45 -34.14
C GLY A 114 -1.01 4.55 -33.57
N PHE A 115 -0.97 4.70 -32.26
CA PHE A 115 -0.36 5.83 -31.55
C PHE A 115 1.14 5.68 -31.42
N ARG A 116 1.88 6.76 -31.69
CA ARG A 116 3.33 6.81 -31.49
C ARG A 116 3.65 7.55 -30.21
N LEU A 117 4.32 6.89 -29.27
CA LEU A 117 4.90 7.56 -28.10
C LEU A 117 6.06 8.45 -28.57
N THR A 118 5.91 9.76 -28.43
CA THR A 118 6.85 10.78 -28.92
C THR A 118 7.77 11.27 -27.82
N SER A 119 7.23 11.51 -26.63
CA SER A 119 7.96 12.08 -25.50
C SER A 119 7.34 11.67 -24.16
N ALA A 120 8.02 11.98 -23.07
CA ALA A 120 7.47 11.79 -21.73
C ALA A 120 8.01 12.87 -20.78
N ILE A 121 7.19 13.25 -19.82
CA ILE A 121 7.59 14.13 -18.71
C ILE A 121 7.24 13.47 -17.38
N VAL A 122 7.93 13.90 -16.34
CA VAL A 122 7.55 13.66 -14.95
C VAL A 122 7.31 15.01 -14.29
N SER A 123 6.17 15.14 -13.63
CA SER A 123 5.81 16.27 -12.77
C SER A 123 5.82 15.80 -11.33
N GLU A 124 6.67 16.34 -10.48
CA GLU A 124 6.79 15.95 -9.07
C GLU A 124 6.29 17.09 -8.18
N ASP A 125 5.45 16.79 -7.20
CA ASP A 125 5.03 17.75 -6.20
C ASP A 125 6.22 18.20 -5.35
N VAL A 126 6.28 19.49 -5.01
CA VAL A 126 7.42 20.08 -4.26
C VAL A 126 7.57 19.51 -2.85
N THR A 127 6.49 19.01 -2.25
CA THR A 127 6.52 18.34 -0.94
C THR A 127 6.92 16.86 -1.08
N GLY A 128 6.86 16.31 -2.29
CA GLY A 128 7.15 14.91 -2.58
C GLY A 128 5.97 13.96 -2.35
N ASP A 129 4.76 14.46 -2.12
CA ASP A 129 3.55 13.66 -1.89
C ASP A 129 3.17 12.75 -3.05
N GLY A 130 3.50 13.16 -4.27
CA GLY A 130 3.23 12.35 -5.44
C GLY A 130 3.91 12.89 -6.68
N LEU A 131 3.77 12.15 -7.75
CA LEU A 131 4.23 12.54 -9.07
C LEU A 131 3.26 12.09 -10.15
N SER A 132 3.19 12.86 -11.23
CA SER A 132 2.53 12.46 -12.46
C SER A 132 3.56 12.07 -13.50
N VAL A 133 3.45 10.86 -14.04
CA VAL A 133 4.18 10.46 -15.24
C VAL A 133 3.26 10.66 -16.44
N VAL A 134 3.69 11.48 -17.40
CA VAL A 134 2.89 11.82 -18.59
C VAL A 134 3.59 11.27 -19.82
N LEU A 135 2.87 10.43 -20.56
CA LEU A 135 3.30 9.85 -21.83
C LEU A 135 2.59 10.60 -22.96
N ASP A 136 3.36 11.17 -23.89
CA ASP A 136 2.85 11.95 -25.02
C ASP A 136 2.65 11.06 -26.24
N TYR A 137 1.43 11.00 -26.75
CA TYR A 137 1.06 10.17 -27.89
C TYR A 137 0.61 11.04 -29.05
N ASP A 138 1.26 10.82 -30.18
CA ASP A 138 0.90 11.40 -31.46
C ASP A 138 0.07 10.40 -32.27
N ASP A 139 -1.03 10.88 -32.84
CA ASP A 139 -1.97 10.13 -33.67
C ASP A 139 -2.27 10.86 -35.01
N ASP A 140 -1.40 11.82 -35.35
CA ASP A 140 -1.46 12.72 -36.51
C ASP A 140 -2.67 13.69 -36.57
N GLN A 141 -3.71 13.54 -35.74
CA GLN A 141 -4.96 14.34 -35.83
C GLN A 141 -5.45 14.93 -34.49
N HIS A 142 -5.39 14.14 -33.44
CA HIS A 142 -5.84 14.37 -32.06
C HIS A 142 -4.77 13.88 -31.06
N PRO A 143 -3.60 14.55 -30.99
CA PRO A 143 -2.58 14.19 -30.02
C PRO A 143 -3.14 14.22 -28.59
N HIS A 144 -2.67 13.31 -27.76
CA HIS A 144 -3.17 13.15 -26.40
C HIS A 144 -2.08 12.64 -25.48
N THR A 145 -2.29 12.79 -24.17
CA THR A 145 -1.40 12.18 -23.18
C THR A 145 -2.07 11.04 -22.46
N VAL A 146 -1.28 10.09 -21.97
CA VAL A 146 -1.70 9.21 -20.86
C VAL A 146 -0.99 9.71 -19.61
N VAL A 147 -1.75 10.08 -18.59
CA VAL A 147 -1.24 10.58 -17.31
C VAL A 147 -1.41 9.49 -16.27
N VAL A 148 -0.36 9.21 -15.52
CA VAL A 148 -0.37 8.27 -14.39
C VAL A 148 0.00 9.06 -13.15
N PHE A 149 -0.91 9.13 -12.18
CA PHE A 149 -0.60 9.71 -10.87
C PHE A 149 -0.11 8.61 -9.92
N VAL A 150 1.05 8.87 -9.30
CA VAL A 150 1.73 7.99 -8.36
C VAL A 150 1.73 8.66 -6.99
N ASP A 151 1.17 7.98 -6.00
CA ASP A 151 0.98 8.46 -4.63
C ASP A 151 2.11 7.93 -3.73
N ASN A 152 3.04 8.82 -3.35
CA ASN A 152 4.18 8.47 -2.52
C ASN A 152 3.80 8.26 -1.05
N ASN A 153 2.62 8.71 -0.63
CA ASN A 153 2.15 8.53 0.75
C ASN A 153 1.64 7.10 1.03
N LEU A 154 1.40 6.33 -0.03
CA LEU A 154 0.93 4.95 0.03
C LEU A 154 1.90 4.01 -0.70
N GLY A 155 3.21 4.16 -0.48
CA GLY A 155 4.20 3.24 -1.06
C GLY A 155 4.50 3.45 -2.55
N ALA A 156 4.17 4.60 -3.13
CA ALA A 156 4.33 4.89 -4.56
C ALA A 156 3.45 4.03 -5.48
N ILE A 157 2.21 3.77 -5.05
CA ILE A 157 1.17 3.15 -5.89
C ILE A 157 0.75 4.09 -7.02
N ALA A 158 0.44 3.53 -8.18
CA ALA A 158 -0.36 4.22 -9.19
C ALA A 158 -1.82 4.27 -8.73
N LYS A 159 -2.34 5.49 -8.53
CA LYS A 159 -3.68 5.74 -7.98
C LYS A 159 -4.69 6.15 -9.04
N ASP A 160 -4.20 6.78 -10.11
CA ASP A 160 -5.03 7.29 -11.19
C ASP A 160 -4.33 7.12 -12.53
N VAL A 161 -5.10 6.77 -13.56
CA VAL A 161 -4.64 6.72 -14.95
C VAL A 161 -5.74 7.31 -15.82
N PHE A 162 -5.44 8.35 -16.58
CA PHE A 162 -6.43 8.93 -17.47
C PHE A 162 -5.81 9.47 -18.77
N VAL A 163 -6.68 9.69 -19.76
CA VAL A 163 -6.32 10.31 -21.02
C VAL A 163 -6.47 11.82 -20.90
N GLY A 164 -5.36 12.53 -21.07
CA GLY A 164 -5.27 13.98 -20.99
C GLY A 164 -5.17 14.68 -22.35
N PRO A 165 -5.23 16.03 -22.36
CA PRO A 165 -5.00 16.84 -23.55
C PRO A 165 -3.55 16.71 -24.06
N PRO A 166 -3.19 17.29 -25.22
CA PRO A 166 -1.80 17.33 -25.69
C PRO A 166 -0.82 17.84 -24.64
N ILE A 167 0.42 17.35 -24.66
CA ILE A 167 1.42 17.60 -23.61
C ILE A 167 1.66 19.08 -23.31
N ASP A 168 1.62 19.96 -24.31
CA ASP A 168 1.78 21.41 -24.11
C ASP A 168 0.72 21.98 -23.16
N ARG A 169 -0.53 21.51 -23.26
CA ARG A 169 -1.62 21.91 -22.37
C ARG A 169 -1.46 21.37 -20.96
N VAL A 170 -0.92 20.16 -20.83
CA VAL A 170 -0.61 19.54 -19.53
C VAL A 170 0.49 20.33 -18.84
N VAL A 171 1.57 20.66 -19.55
CA VAL A 171 2.67 21.49 -19.04
C VAL A 171 2.19 22.89 -18.65
N GLU A 172 1.37 23.54 -19.49
CA GLU A 172 0.74 24.82 -19.15
C GLU A 172 -0.10 24.73 -17.87
N ALA A 173 -0.81 23.62 -17.65
CA ALA A 173 -1.62 23.42 -16.45
C ALA A 173 -0.75 23.26 -15.20
N TYR A 174 0.32 22.47 -15.27
CA TYR A 174 1.27 22.30 -14.17
C TYR A 174 1.99 23.60 -13.82
N GLN A 175 2.44 24.35 -14.83
CA GLN A 175 3.08 25.66 -14.63
C GLN A 175 2.15 26.68 -13.98
N ARG A 176 0.86 26.67 -14.33
CA ARG A 176 -0.15 27.53 -13.69
C ARG A 176 -0.43 27.13 -12.24
N GLY A 177 -0.30 25.84 -11.89
CA GLY A 177 -0.50 25.34 -10.53
C GLY A 177 0.63 25.71 -9.57
N GLY A 178 1.86 25.91 -10.06
CA GLY A 178 2.96 26.54 -9.31
C GLY A 178 3.63 25.71 -8.21
N ARG A 179 3.21 24.46 -7.97
CA ARG A 179 3.71 23.61 -6.86
C ARG A 179 4.33 22.29 -7.32
N VAL A 180 4.75 22.23 -8.58
CA VAL A 180 5.35 21.03 -9.16
C VAL A 180 6.60 21.38 -9.94
N THR A 181 7.55 20.45 -9.93
CA THR A 181 8.72 20.48 -10.82
C THR A 181 8.45 19.60 -12.02
N VAL A 182 8.67 20.13 -13.23
CA VAL A 182 8.43 19.39 -14.47
C VAL A 182 9.76 19.12 -15.17
N ARG A 183 10.02 17.85 -15.50
CA ARG A 183 11.22 17.43 -16.22
C ARG A 183 10.89 16.48 -17.36
N THR A 184 11.53 16.68 -18.51
CA THR A 184 11.50 15.74 -19.62
C THR A 184 12.32 14.50 -19.29
N VAL A 185 11.78 13.32 -19.60
CA VAL A 185 12.45 12.04 -19.41
C VAL A 185 12.40 11.22 -20.68
N ARG A 186 13.28 10.21 -20.77
CA ARG A 186 13.17 9.22 -21.83
C ARG A 186 11.91 8.37 -21.61
N PRO A 187 11.17 8.01 -22.67
CA PRO A 187 10.03 7.10 -22.57
C PRO A 187 10.31 5.81 -21.81
N ALA A 188 11.49 5.20 -22.00
CA ALA A 188 11.91 4.01 -21.28
C ALA A 188 12.05 4.23 -19.76
N THR A 189 12.45 5.44 -19.34
CA THR A 189 12.52 5.82 -17.92
C THR A 189 11.12 6.04 -17.34
N ALA A 190 10.25 6.76 -18.05
CA ALA A 190 8.85 6.93 -17.65
C ALA A 190 8.13 5.58 -17.48
N ALA A 191 8.31 4.68 -18.46
CA ALA A 191 7.78 3.33 -18.42
C ALA A 191 8.25 2.54 -17.20
N GLY A 192 9.51 2.67 -16.81
CA GLY A 192 10.04 2.00 -15.63
C GLY A 192 9.43 2.51 -14.32
N ILE A 193 9.21 3.82 -14.20
CA ILE A 193 8.53 4.42 -13.04
C ILE A 193 7.09 3.90 -12.97
N ILE A 194 6.36 3.91 -14.10
CA ILE A 194 4.99 3.44 -14.16
C ILE A 194 4.89 1.95 -13.83
N LEU A 195 5.77 1.10 -14.39
CA LEU A 195 5.75 -0.33 -14.12
C LEU A 195 6.08 -0.65 -12.65
N GLN A 196 6.96 0.12 -12.03
CA GLN A 196 7.18 0.00 -10.59
C GLN A 196 5.90 0.36 -9.83
N ALA A 197 5.30 1.53 -10.11
CA ALA A 197 4.10 1.98 -9.43
C ALA A 197 2.90 1.03 -9.61
N LEU A 198 2.71 0.46 -10.79
CA LEU A 198 1.70 -0.58 -11.04
C LEU A 198 2.00 -1.88 -10.28
N GLY A 199 3.27 -2.22 -10.08
CA GLY A 199 3.68 -3.33 -9.23
C GLY A 199 3.31 -3.08 -7.78
N GLU A 200 3.67 -1.91 -7.23
CA GLU A 200 3.28 -1.53 -5.87
C GLU A 200 1.74 -1.49 -5.71
N THR A 201 0.99 -1.02 -6.73
CA THR A 201 -0.48 -1.05 -6.70
C THR A 201 -1.04 -2.47 -6.69
N HIS A 202 -0.40 -3.39 -7.41
CA HIS A 202 -0.84 -4.78 -7.49
C HIS A 202 -0.56 -5.56 -6.21
N ASP A 203 0.57 -5.26 -5.55
CA ASP A 203 0.99 -5.87 -4.29
C ASP A 203 0.27 -5.25 -3.07
N HIS A 204 -0.66 -4.31 -3.30
CA HIS A 204 -1.50 -3.69 -2.27
C HIS A 204 -2.88 -4.36 -2.29
N ASP A 205 -3.42 -4.83 -1.15
CA ASP A 205 -4.65 -5.63 -1.11
C ASP A 205 -5.88 -4.87 -1.64
N GLU A 206 -6.09 -3.66 -1.12
CA GLU A 206 -7.21 -2.77 -1.49
C GLU A 206 -6.68 -1.38 -1.84
N PRO A 207 -6.05 -1.22 -3.01
CA PRO A 207 -5.43 0.04 -3.38
C PRO A 207 -6.53 1.09 -3.64
N PRO A 208 -6.44 2.31 -3.07
CA PRO A 208 -7.46 3.35 -3.21
C PRO A 208 -7.37 4.03 -4.58
N VAL A 209 -7.62 3.27 -5.65
CA VAL A 209 -7.57 3.71 -7.04
C VAL A 209 -8.87 4.37 -7.50
N THR A 210 -8.78 5.19 -8.55
CA THR A 210 -9.95 5.83 -9.18
C THR A 210 -10.67 4.90 -10.17
N GLU A 211 -11.91 5.22 -10.54
CA GLU A 211 -12.60 4.53 -11.64
C GLU A 211 -11.85 4.67 -12.97
N ASP A 212 -11.18 5.81 -13.18
CA ASP A 212 -10.34 6.06 -14.36
C ASP A 212 -9.13 5.11 -14.39
N PHE A 213 -8.48 4.86 -13.25
CA PHE A 213 -7.43 3.84 -13.15
C PHE A 213 -7.92 2.47 -13.63
N GLU A 214 -9.09 2.02 -13.12
CA GLU A 214 -9.68 0.74 -13.53
C GLU A 214 -9.98 0.72 -15.04
N PHE A 215 -10.40 1.85 -15.59
CA PHE A 215 -10.70 1.99 -17.00
C PHE A 215 -9.46 1.95 -17.90
N PHE A 216 -8.39 2.66 -17.53
CA PHE A 216 -7.25 2.94 -18.41
C PHE A 216 -5.98 2.14 -18.07
N SER A 217 -5.92 1.40 -16.96
CA SER A 217 -4.76 0.56 -16.60
C SER A 217 -4.44 -0.49 -17.68
N GLY A 218 -5.45 -1.14 -18.26
CA GLY A 218 -5.27 -2.09 -19.37
C GLY A 218 -4.71 -1.43 -20.64
N LEU A 219 -5.17 -0.21 -20.97
CA LEU A 219 -4.61 0.61 -22.06
C LEU A 219 -3.13 0.87 -21.82
N LEU A 220 -2.81 1.33 -20.62
CA LEU A 220 -1.46 1.68 -20.20
C LEU A 220 -0.52 0.47 -20.31
N VAL A 221 -0.88 -0.67 -19.73
CA VAL A 221 -0.09 -1.90 -19.81
C VAL A 221 0.13 -2.31 -21.26
N ASN A 222 -0.92 -2.33 -22.09
CA ASN A 222 -0.80 -2.67 -23.52
C ASN A 222 0.24 -1.78 -24.22
N ARG A 223 0.17 -0.46 -24.04
CA ARG A 223 1.10 0.48 -24.67
C ARG A 223 2.54 0.33 -24.17
N LEU A 224 2.73 0.05 -22.88
CA LEU A 224 4.06 -0.18 -22.31
C LEU A 224 4.72 -1.45 -22.86
N THR A 225 3.94 -2.50 -23.20
CA THR A 225 4.49 -3.72 -23.83
C THR A 225 4.94 -3.52 -25.27
N GLN A 226 4.50 -2.44 -25.93
CA GLN A 226 4.81 -2.14 -27.33
C GLN A 226 5.97 -1.14 -27.48
N LEU A 227 6.62 -0.76 -26.37
CA LEU A 227 7.74 0.16 -26.40
C LEU A 227 8.92 -0.42 -27.20
N PRO A 228 9.57 0.40 -28.06
CA PRO A 228 10.72 -0.05 -28.83
C PRO A 228 11.95 -0.29 -27.93
N GLU A 229 12.05 0.47 -26.85
CA GLU A 229 13.12 0.34 -25.85
C GLU A 229 12.60 -0.36 -24.61
N ARG A 230 13.45 -1.20 -24.01
CA ARG A 230 13.12 -1.86 -22.75
C ARG A 230 12.98 -0.82 -21.63
N PRO A 231 11.92 -0.89 -20.80
CA PRO A 231 11.79 -0.03 -19.63
C PRO A 231 13.02 -0.07 -18.72
N VAL A 232 13.44 1.10 -18.25
CA VAL A 232 14.59 1.26 -17.34
C VAL A 232 14.07 1.23 -15.92
N ARG A 233 14.43 0.19 -15.15
CA ARG A 233 14.04 0.13 -13.73
C ARG A 233 14.53 1.38 -12.99
N PRO A 234 13.67 2.03 -12.19
CA PRO A 234 14.11 3.10 -11.31
C PRO A 234 15.21 2.60 -10.36
N PRO A 235 16.11 3.48 -9.91
CA PRO A 235 17.10 3.11 -8.91
C PRO A 235 16.40 2.67 -7.62
N ILE A 236 16.88 1.57 -7.03
CA ILE A 236 16.43 1.13 -5.72
C ILE A 236 16.77 2.23 -4.71
N ARG A 237 15.78 2.68 -3.94
CA ARG A 237 16.01 3.69 -2.91
C ARG A 237 16.91 3.09 -1.83
N PRO A 238 18.00 3.78 -1.45
CA PRO A 238 18.85 3.31 -0.37
C PRO A 238 18.04 3.32 0.94
N LEU A 239 18.03 2.17 1.63
CA LEU A 239 17.40 2.05 2.93
C LEU A 239 18.11 2.97 3.93
N VAL A 240 17.33 3.76 4.68
CA VAL A 240 17.87 4.56 5.79
C VAL A 240 18.12 3.62 6.96
N SER A 241 19.41 3.35 7.22
CA SER A 241 19.81 2.43 8.29
C SER A 241 19.38 2.94 9.67
N PRO A 242 19.18 2.05 10.66
CA PRO A 242 18.84 2.47 12.03
C PRO A 242 19.80 3.51 12.62
N ARG A 243 21.10 3.39 12.29
CA ARG A 243 22.12 4.36 12.70
C ARG A 243 21.89 5.74 12.08
N GLN A 244 21.50 5.80 10.81
CA GLN A 244 21.21 7.07 10.15
C GLN A 244 19.94 7.72 10.72
N ARG A 245 18.93 6.92 11.08
CA ARG A 245 17.72 7.41 11.76
C ARG A 245 18.06 8.05 13.11
N GLU A 246 18.83 7.34 13.94
CA GLU A 246 19.24 7.88 15.25
C GLU A 246 20.09 9.15 15.11
N GLN A 247 21.01 9.19 14.14
CA GLN A 247 21.79 10.40 13.85
C GLN A 247 20.92 11.60 13.45
N LEU A 248 19.78 11.39 12.78
CA LEU A 248 18.86 12.46 12.46
C LEU A 248 18.12 12.97 13.70
N VAL A 249 17.75 12.07 14.61
CA VAL A 249 17.16 12.44 15.91
C VAL A 249 18.15 13.25 16.73
N GLU A 250 19.40 12.81 16.85
CA GLU A 250 20.45 13.56 17.55
C GLU A 250 20.63 14.97 16.95
N GLN A 251 20.69 15.07 15.62
CA GLN A 251 20.82 16.37 14.93
C GLN A 251 19.62 17.29 15.15
N PHE A 252 18.41 16.74 15.24
CA PHE A 252 17.20 17.49 15.57
C PHE A 252 17.26 18.00 17.01
N LEU A 253 17.62 17.14 17.97
CA LEU A 253 17.70 17.49 19.39
C LEU A 253 18.82 18.50 19.70
N ASP A 254 19.91 18.47 18.94
CA ASP A 254 21.02 19.44 19.05
C ASP A 254 20.71 20.78 18.36
N SER A 255 19.59 20.88 17.64
CA SER A 255 19.21 22.07 16.89
C SER A 255 18.47 23.10 17.74
N GLN A 256 18.34 24.33 17.22
CA GLN A 256 17.54 25.38 17.87
C GLN A 256 16.05 25.04 17.98
N TYR A 257 15.53 24.19 17.10
CA TYR A 257 14.11 23.79 17.07
C TYR A 257 13.74 22.89 18.24
N ALA A 258 14.71 22.20 18.84
CA ALA A 258 14.49 21.37 20.01
C ALA A 258 14.46 22.16 21.34
N ALA A 259 14.73 23.47 21.30
CA ALA A 259 14.78 24.29 22.50
C ALA A 259 13.40 24.35 23.18
N GLY A 260 13.33 23.84 24.42
CA GLY A 260 12.10 23.86 25.23
C GLY A 260 11.08 22.79 24.85
N LEU A 261 11.44 21.83 23.98
CA LEU A 261 10.57 20.69 23.70
C LEU A 261 10.42 19.78 24.94
N PRO A 262 9.32 19.01 25.03
CA PRO A 262 9.12 18.01 26.07
C PRO A 262 10.19 16.91 26.08
N ASP A 263 10.34 16.22 27.21
CA ASP A 263 11.28 15.09 27.37
C ASP A 263 11.04 13.96 26.35
N ASP A 264 9.84 13.90 25.78
CA ASP A 264 9.41 12.91 24.78
C ASP A 264 9.86 13.23 23.35
N ALA A 265 10.51 14.36 23.12
CA ALA A 265 10.88 14.83 21.78
C ALA A 265 11.69 13.80 20.97
N ALA A 266 12.65 13.13 21.61
CA ALA A 266 13.46 12.11 20.97
C ALA A 266 12.62 10.92 20.48
N ASP A 267 11.62 10.53 21.25
CA ASP A 267 10.75 9.38 20.95
C ASP A 267 9.77 9.71 19.82
N ILE A 268 9.12 10.87 19.90
CA ILE A 268 8.18 11.34 18.86
C ILE A 268 8.91 11.56 17.53
N ALA A 269 10.13 12.11 17.55
CA ALA A 269 10.94 12.27 16.34
C ALA A 269 11.30 10.91 15.71
N ARG A 270 11.62 9.89 16.51
CA ARG A 270 11.86 8.53 16.01
C ARG A 270 10.60 7.98 15.32
N LEU A 271 9.45 8.10 15.96
CA LEU A 271 8.18 7.64 15.40
C LEU A 271 7.83 8.36 14.09
N TRP A 272 8.07 9.67 14.00
CA TRP A 272 7.90 10.42 12.76
C TRP A 272 8.81 9.87 11.65
N ILE A 273 10.10 9.67 11.96
CA ILE A 273 11.08 9.14 11.00
C ILE A 273 10.67 7.74 10.53
N ASP A 274 10.26 6.86 11.45
CA ASP A 274 9.84 5.51 11.13
C ASP A 274 8.60 5.53 10.22
N HIS A 275 7.61 6.36 10.53
CA HIS A 275 6.47 6.57 9.64
C HIS A 275 6.88 7.08 8.25
N ALA A 276 7.71 8.13 8.20
CA ALA A 276 8.14 8.75 6.95
C ALA A 276 9.02 7.82 6.08
N VAL A 277 9.79 6.91 6.68
CA VAL A 277 10.69 6.00 5.96
C VAL A 277 10.02 4.68 5.61
N ASP A 278 9.26 4.09 6.52
CA ASP A 278 8.77 2.71 6.37
C ASP A 278 7.37 2.65 5.78
N ARG A 279 6.57 3.72 5.91
CA ARG A 279 5.18 3.77 5.43
C ARG A 279 4.99 4.60 4.19
N THR A 280 5.98 5.40 3.83
CA THR A 280 5.85 6.36 2.73
C THR A 280 7.15 6.49 1.95
N VAL A 281 7.10 7.31 0.91
CA VAL A 281 8.17 7.46 -0.06
C VAL A 281 8.65 8.91 -0.09
N GLY A 282 9.96 9.15 0.05
CA GLY A 282 10.53 10.51 0.06
C GLY A 282 11.52 10.75 1.21
N GLY A 283 11.51 9.87 2.21
CA GLY A 283 12.53 9.83 3.26
C GLY A 283 12.18 10.66 4.50
N PRO A 284 13.06 10.66 5.50
CA PRO A 284 12.75 11.09 6.86
C PRO A 284 12.57 12.60 7.01
N LEU A 285 13.10 13.39 6.07
CA LEU A 285 13.01 14.85 6.07
C LEU A 285 11.88 15.39 5.19
N ARG A 286 10.94 14.52 4.73
CA ARG A 286 9.79 14.99 3.95
C ARG A 286 8.89 15.86 4.83
N VAL A 287 8.50 17.03 4.31
CA VAL A 287 7.60 18.00 4.95
C VAL A 287 6.36 18.11 4.07
N SER A 288 5.22 17.66 4.58
CA SER A 288 3.95 17.60 3.85
C SER A 288 2.77 17.61 4.82
N ALA A 289 1.72 18.35 4.48
CA ALA A 289 0.45 18.34 5.21
C ALA A 289 -0.25 16.98 5.19
N VAL A 290 -0.18 16.25 4.07
CA VAL A 290 -0.75 14.89 3.95
C VAL A 290 0.02 13.91 4.83
N LEU A 291 1.34 14.04 4.90
CA LEU A 291 2.14 13.21 5.80
C LEU A 291 1.78 13.46 7.28
N VAL A 292 1.51 14.72 7.65
CA VAL A 292 1.03 15.09 8.98
C VAL A 292 -0.33 14.46 9.29
N GLU A 293 -1.28 14.53 8.36
CA GLU A 293 -2.58 13.86 8.46
C GLU A 293 -2.42 12.37 8.73
N LEU A 294 -1.66 11.68 7.87
CA LEU A 294 -1.46 10.24 7.96
C LEU A 294 -0.76 9.83 9.24
N PHE A 295 0.17 10.65 9.73
CA PHE A 295 0.83 10.41 11.01
C PHE A 295 -0.12 10.59 12.18
N LEU A 296 -0.77 11.76 12.32
CA LEU A 296 -1.54 12.13 13.51
C LEU A 296 -2.91 11.47 13.58
N ALA A 297 -3.64 11.40 12.46
CA ALA A 297 -5.01 10.92 12.43
C ALA A 297 -5.11 9.40 12.19
N SER A 298 -4.06 8.77 11.68
CA SER A 298 -4.11 7.38 11.25
C SER A 298 -3.03 6.50 11.87
N TRP A 299 -1.75 6.76 11.61
CA TRP A 299 -0.68 5.82 11.98
C TRP A 299 -0.39 5.85 13.47
N LEU A 300 -0.10 7.01 14.04
CA LEU A 300 0.34 7.14 15.43
C LEU A 300 -0.67 6.62 16.45
N PRO A 301 -1.98 6.96 16.37
CA PRO A 301 -2.96 6.48 17.34
C PRO A 301 -3.14 4.96 17.32
N ARG A 302 -2.92 4.33 16.16
CA ARG A 302 -2.96 2.86 16.02
C ARG A 302 -1.68 2.18 16.48
N LYS A 303 -0.57 2.92 16.61
CA LYS A 303 0.76 2.38 16.88
C LYS A 303 1.24 2.60 18.31
N VAL A 304 0.79 3.66 18.96
CA VAL A 304 1.27 4.07 20.27
C VAL A 304 0.13 4.11 21.27
N LEU A 305 0.30 3.40 22.38
CA LEU A 305 -0.53 3.57 23.57
C LEU A 305 0.24 4.40 24.59
N ALA A 306 -0.24 5.63 24.83
CA ALA A 306 0.35 6.57 25.76
C ALA A 306 -0.72 7.40 26.48
N ASP A 307 -0.32 8.14 27.52
CA ASP A 307 -1.22 9.05 28.22
C ASP A 307 -1.44 10.37 27.47
N SER A 308 -2.39 11.17 27.94
CA SER A 308 -2.71 12.46 27.33
C SER A 308 -1.55 13.47 27.37
N THR A 309 -0.58 13.31 28.27
CA THR A 309 0.60 14.18 28.32
C THR A 309 1.49 13.93 27.11
N TYR A 310 1.72 12.65 26.78
CA TYR A 310 2.47 12.26 25.60
C TYR A 310 1.78 12.71 24.31
N PHE A 311 0.48 12.45 24.17
CA PHE A 311 -0.27 12.89 22.99
C PHE A 311 -0.34 14.42 22.87
N GLY A 312 -0.35 15.15 23.99
CA GLY A 312 -0.21 16.60 23.98
C GLY A 312 1.18 17.10 23.56
N ALA A 313 2.24 16.30 23.74
CA ALA A 313 3.59 16.63 23.29
C ALA A 313 3.77 16.42 21.77
N VAL A 314 3.02 15.49 21.17
CA VAL A 314 3.16 15.12 19.75
C VAL A 314 3.02 16.31 18.81
N PRO A 315 1.93 17.11 18.83
CA PRO A 315 1.80 18.27 17.95
C PRO A 315 2.97 19.26 18.07
N VAL A 316 3.46 19.50 19.29
CA VAL A 316 4.55 20.45 19.56
C VAL A 316 5.86 19.97 18.92
N VAL A 317 6.19 18.69 19.10
CA VAL A 317 7.43 18.11 18.57
C VAL A 317 7.36 17.96 17.05
N VAL A 318 6.20 17.57 16.49
CA VAL A 318 6.02 17.42 15.03
C VAL A 318 6.17 18.77 14.33
N LYS A 319 5.58 19.85 14.86
CA LYS A 319 5.79 21.20 14.29
C LYS A 319 7.27 21.59 14.26
N ALA A 320 7.98 21.40 15.37
CA ALA A 320 9.41 21.69 15.45
C ALA A 320 10.24 20.81 14.48
N TRP A 321 9.84 19.55 14.30
CA TRP A 321 10.48 18.67 13.31
C TRP A 321 10.25 19.16 11.87
N LEU A 322 9.04 19.60 11.53
CA LEU A 322 8.71 20.09 10.19
C LEU A 322 9.51 21.35 9.85
N GLU A 323 9.68 22.28 10.80
CA GLU A 323 10.52 23.46 10.63
C GLU A 323 11.99 23.10 10.44
N PHE A 324 12.51 22.18 11.27
CA PHE A 324 13.88 21.65 11.15
C PHE A 324 14.13 20.97 9.79
N ALA A 325 13.20 20.12 9.36
CA ALA A 325 13.30 19.40 8.10
C ALA A 325 13.13 20.34 6.90
N GLY A 326 12.21 21.30 6.99
CA GLY A 326 11.94 22.31 5.97
C GLY A 326 13.14 23.19 5.67
N GLU A 327 13.79 23.74 6.70
CA GLU A 327 15.02 24.52 6.53
C GLU A 327 16.13 23.70 5.87
N ARG A 328 16.31 22.45 6.30
CA ARG A 328 17.36 21.56 5.76
C ARG A 328 17.15 21.15 4.32
N THR A 329 15.90 20.99 3.92
CA THR A 329 15.52 20.63 2.54
C THR A 329 15.38 21.86 1.65
N GLN A 330 15.53 23.06 2.21
CA GLN A 330 15.34 24.34 1.53
C GLN A 330 13.96 24.42 0.87
N LEU A 331 12.95 23.84 1.52
CA LEU A 331 11.57 23.88 1.07
C LEU A 331 11.03 25.32 1.18
N ASP A 332 10.10 25.68 0.31
CA ASP A 332 9.46 26.99 0.35
C ASP A 332 8.72 27.19 1.68
N LEU A 333 8.77 28.42 2.22
CA LEU A 333 8.18 28.74 3.52
C LEU A 333 6.69 28.46 3.54
N ASP A 334 5.98 28.79 2.45
CA ASP A 334 4.54 28.52 2.32
C ASP A 334 4.19 27.03 2.48
N ALA A 335 5.06 26.12 2.01
CA ALA A 335 4.85 24.68 2.15
C ALA A 335 5.18 24.16 3.55
N ILE A 336 6.16 24.78 4.23
CA ILE A 336 6.46 24.50 5.64
C ILE A 336 5.29 24.97 6.52
N GLU A 337 4.81 26.19 6.30
CA GLU A 337 3.67 26.78 7.01
C GLU A 337 2.42 25.92 6.84
N GLU A 338 2.11 25.48 5.62
CA GLU A 338 0.97 24.58 5.37
C GLU A 338 1.08 23.25 6.15
N ALA A 339 2.28 22.64 6.19
CA ALA A 339 2.48 21.41 6.95
C ALA A 339 2.37 21.64 8.47
N VAL A 340 2.85 22.78 8.97
CA VAL A 340 2.73 23.17 10.38
C VAL A 340 1.28 23.45 10.77
N ASP A 341 0.51 24.12 9.90
CA ASP A 341 -0.92 24.37 10.07
C ASP A 341 -1.72 23.06 10.06
N ALA A 342 -1.34 22.10 9.22
CA ALA A 342 -1.96 20.78 9.19
C ALA A 342 -1.85 20.06 10.54
N VAL A 343 -0.81 20.31 11.33
CA VAL A 343 -0.69 19.74 12.69
C VAL A 343 -1.85 20.23 13.57
N GLU A 344 -2.23 21.49 13.48
CA GLU A 344 -3.37 22.03 14.25
C GLU A 344 -4.69 21.44 13.77
N VAL A 345 -4.86 21.31 12.46
CA VAL A 345 -6.06 20.71 11.83
C VAL A 345 -6.27 19.28 12.31
N TRP A 346 -5.21 18.48 12.42
CA TRP A 346 -5.29 17.05 12.74
C TRP A 346 -5.08 16.71 14.22
N THR A 347 -4.69 17.67 15.06
CA THR A 347 -4.56 17.46 16.51
C THR A 347 -5.87 16.98 17.16
N PRO A 348 -7.07 17.52 16.85
CA PRO A 348 -8.32 17.01 17.40
C PRO A 348 -8.59 15.53 17.09
N ALA A 349 -8.17 15.04 15.92
CA ALA A 349 -8.32 13.64 15.54
C ALA A 349 -7.39 12.73 16.38
N LEU A 350 -6.15 13.18 16.62
CA LEU A 350 -5.22 12.51 17.53
C LEU A 350 -5.79 12.46 18.95
N GLU A 351 -6.31 13.57 19.46
CA GLU A 351 -6.92 13.65 20.80
C GLU A 351 -8.15 12.76 20.92
N ALA A 352 -9.02 12.75 19.91
CA ALA A 352 -10.20 11.87 19.88
C ALA A 352 -9.78 10.40 19.91
N ALA A 353 -8.79 10.01 19.11
CA ALA A 353 -8.27 8.64 19.12
C ALA A 353 -7.58 8.27 20.44
N ALA A 354 -6.96 9.23 21.13
CA ALA A 354 -6.42 9.04 22.49
C ALA A 354 -7.52 8.90 23.58
N LEU A 355 -8.75 9.38 23.31
CA LEU A 355 -9.88 9.34 24.23
C LEU A 355 -10.78 8.11 24.05
N ASP A 356 -10.80 7.48 22.87
CA ASP A 356 -11.67 6.33 22.52
C ASP A 356 -11.20 4.96 23.12
N GLU A 357 -10.86 5.00 24.42
CA GLU A 357 -10.39 3.96 25.36
C GLU A 357 -8.88 3.86 25.68
N PRO A 358 -8.49 4.45 26.83
CA PRO A 358 -7.58 3.82 27.76
C PRO A 358 -8.26 3.66 29.13
N ILE A 359 -8.71 2.45 29.51
CA ILE A 359 -9.12 2.21 30.90
C ILE A 359 -7.86 2.02 31.76
N GLY A 360 -7.48 3.08 32.48
CA GLY A 360 -6.86 2.97 33.80
C GLY A 360 -5.34 3.00 33.85
N SER A 361 -4.81 4.19 34.13
CA SER A 361 -3.42 4.57 34.39
C SER A 361 -2.63 3.68 35.38
N ARG A 362 -1.33 3.52 35.08
CA ARG A 362 -0.28 4.19 35.88
C ARG A 362 0.49 5.15 34.96
N SER A 363 0.81 6.35 35.45
CA SER A 363 1.61 7.31 34.69
C SER A 363 2.99 6.73 34.36
N GLY A 364 3.40 6.88 33.10
CA GLY A 364 4.77 6.59 32.65
C GLY A 364 5.03 5.20 32.07
N GLU A 365 4.02 4.41 31.71
CA GLU A 365 4.22 3.12 31.01
C GLU A 365 3.72 3.17 29.56
N ARG A 366 4.66 3.11 28.61
CA ARG A 366 4.42 3.08 27.15
C ARG A 366 4.38 1.64 26.66
N VAL A 367 3.49 1.33 25.72
CA VAL A 367 3.46 0.04 25.02
C VAL A 367 3.57 0.28 23.51
N PHE A 368 4.65 -0.22 22.92
CA PHE A 368 4.87 -0.24 21.48
C PHE A 368 4.35 -1.57 20.89
N LEU A 369 3.61 -1.47 19.78
CA LEU A 369 3.30 -2.61 18.92
C LEU A 369 4.46 -2.72 17.91
N ASP A 370 5.33 -3.73 18.07
CA ASP A 370 6.47 -3.94 17.15
C ASP A 370 6.05 -4.78 15.94
N GLU A 371 6.67 -4.48 14.80
CA GLU A 371 6.39 -4.93 13.45
C GLU A 371 7.55 -5.78 12.92
N THR A 372 7.39 -7.10 12.93
CA THR A 372 8.06 -7.95 11.94
C THR A 372 6.99 -8.58 11.05
N SER A 373 6.56 -7.85 10.03
CA SER A 373 5.92 -8.43 8.85
C SER A 373 6.09 -7.50 7.65
N THR A 374 7.04 -7.83 6.78
CA THR A 374 6.72 -7.91 5.35
C THR A 374 5.71 -9.03 5.20
N ASP A 375 4.50 -8.67 4.76
CA ASP A 375 3.27 -9.48 4.58
C ASP A 375 2.09 -9.04 5.46
N LEU A 376 1.49 -7.90 5.13
CA LEU A 376 0.12 -7.60 5.59
C LEU A 376 -0.90 -8.49 4.84
N ASP A 377 -0.65 -8.82 3.57
CA ASP A 377 -1.48 -9.69 2.74
C ASP A 377 -1.36 -11.19 3.09
N GLU A 378 -0.17 -11.66 3.52
CA GLU A 378 -0.05 -13.02 4.05
C GLU A 378 -0.68 -13.09 5.44
N ALA A 379 -0.59 -12.04 6.28
CA ALA A 379 -1.30 -11.96 7.56
C ALA A 379 -2.83 -11.99 7.40
N TYR A 380 -3.39 -11.34 6.37
CA TYR A 380 -4.82 -11.48 6.02
C TYR A 380 -5.16 -12.88 5.50
N ARG A 381 -4.25 -13.55 4.78
CA ARG A 381 -4.43 -14.95 4.38
C ARG A 381 -4.33 -15.93 5.56
N THR A 382 -3.46 -15.71 6.56
CA THR A 382 -3.42 -16.49 7.82
C THR A 382 -4.57 -16.15 8.77
N LEU A 383 -5.15 -14.95 8.70
CA LEU A 383 -6.35 -14.55 9.46
C LEU A 383 -7.59 -15.36 9.08
N SER A 384 -7.60 -16.02 7.91
CA SER A 384 -8.63 -17.01 7.54
C SER A 384 -8.72 -18.19 8.52
N GLY A 385 -7.67 -18.48 9.29
CA GLY A 385 -7.57 -19.66 10.16
C GLY A 385 -7.77 -19.43 11.66
N LEU A 386 -7.48 -18.23 12.17
CA LEU A 386 -7.53 -17.91 13.61
C LEU A 386 -8.92 -17.40 14.06
N GLY A 387 -9.63 -16.67 13.20
CA GLY A 387 -10.88 -16.00 13.57
C GLY A 387 -10.64 -14.80 14.50
N SER A 388 -11.68 -14.33 15.20
CA SER A 388 -11.52 -13.30 16.25
C SER A 388 -11.10 -13.95 17.57
N PRO A 389 -10.23 -13.30 18.38
CA PRO A 389 -9.91 -13.80 19.70
C PRO A 389 -11.19 -13.95 20.54
N PRO A 390 -11.27 -14.96 21.42
CA PRO A 390 -12.38 -15.08 22.34
C PRO A 390 -12.55 -13.80 23.16
N ARG A 391 -13.79 -13.46 23.51
CA ARG A 391 -14.03 -12.39 24.49
C ARG A 391 -13.68 -12.94 25.86
N PRO A 392 -12.78 -12.30 26.63
CA PRO A 392 -12.46 -12.79 27.95
C PRO A 392 -13.67 -12.71 28.86
N ASP A 393 -13.82 -13.69 29.74
CA ASP A 393 -14.81 -13.59 30.81
C ASP A 393 -14.36 -12.47 31.75
N LEU A 394 -15.22 -11.48 31.99
CA LEU A 394 -14.95 -10.37 32.89
C LEU A 394 -15.69 -10.49 34.22
N ASP A 395 -16.50 -11.53 34.39
CA ASP A 395 -17.34 -11.69 35.57
C ASP A 395 -16.49 -11.88 36.83
N GLY A 396 -16.87 -11.15 37.88
CA GLY A 396 -16.21 -11.20 39.18
C GLY A 396 -14.89 -10.44 39.29
N LEU A 397 -14.44 -9.75 38.23
CA LEU A 397 -13.23 -8.91 38.27
C LEU A 397 -13.56 -7.48 38.71
N ASP A 398 -12.64 -6.84 39.44
CA ASP A 398 -12.70 -5.39 39.61
C ASP A 398 -12.37 -4.67 38.30
N LYS A 399 -12.67 -3.37 38.23
CA LYS A 399 -12.50 -2.56 37.01
C LYS A 399 -11.06 -2.58 36.46
N SER A 400 -10.06 -2.64 37.33
CA SER A 400 -8.64 -2.63 36.93
C SER A 400 -8.24 -3.97 36.31
N HIS A 401 -8.65 -5.08 36.94
CA HIS A 401 -8.37 -6.41 36.43
C HIS A 401 -9.19 -6.74 35.18
N ALA A 402 -10.44 -6.28 35.09
CA ALA A 402 -11.26 -6.45 33.90
C ALA A 402 -10.65 -5.72 32.69
N ALA A 403 -10.18 -4.48 32.88
CA ALA A 403 -9.48 -3.74 31.83
C ALA A 403 -8.16 -4.42 31.42
N THR A 404 -7.37 -4.84 32.40
CA THR A 404 -6.12 -5.57 32.16
C THR A 404 -6.38 -6.85 31.36
N LEU A 405 -7.41 -7.62 31.72
CA LEU A 405 -7.71 -8.88 31.07
C LEU A 405 -8.23 -8.69 29.64
N SER A 406 -9.06 -7.67 29.42
CA SER A 406 -9.61 -7.32 28.12
C SER A 406 -8.53 -7.03 27.07
N VAL A 407 -7.34 -6.62 27.52
CA VAL A 407 -6.19 -6.34 26.65
C VAL A 407 -5.21 -7.51 26.62
N LEU A 408 -4.88 -8.09 27.78
CA LEU A 408 -3.80 -9.06 27.90
C LEU A 408 -4.13 -10.39 27.23
N ALA A 409 -5.37 -10.88 27.35
CA ALA A 409 -5.76 -12.18 26.80
C ALA A 409 -5.86 -12.19 25.27
N PRO A 410 -6.53 -11.23 24.60
CA PRO A 410 -6.53 -11.16 23.14
C PRO A 410 -5.12 -10.99 22.55
N HIS A 411 -4.26 -10.20 23.21
CA HIS A 411 -2.89 -9.99 22.75
C HIS A 411 -2.02 -11.25 22.90
N ALA A 412 -2.15 -11.98 24.01
CA ALA A 412 -1.44 -13.26 24.18
C ALA A 412 -1.89 -14.30 23.14
N TRP A 413 -3.18 -14.36 22.85
CA TRP A 413 -3.76 -15.24 21.83
C TRP A 413 -3.21 -14.95 20.44
N LEU A 414 -3.22 -13.67 20.04
CA LEU A 414 -2.74 -13.24 18.73
C LEU A 414 -1.24 -13.53 18.58
N LEU A 415 -0.45 -13.07 19.56
CA LEU A 415 1.01 -13.22 19.52
C LEU A 415 1.44 -14.69 19.49
N ALA A 416 0.73 -15.58 20.21
CA ALA A 416 1.01 -17.02 20.16
C ALA A 416 0.61 -17.65 18.83
N GLY A 417 -0.53 -17.25 18.27
CA GLY A 417 -0.99 -17.70 16.96
C GLY A 417 -0.01 -17.35 15.84
N GLU A 418 0.52 -16.13 15.87
CA GLU A 418 1.50 -15.63 14.91
C GLU A 418 2.88 -16.27 15.09
N THR A 419 3.36 -16.36 16.34
CA THR A 419 4.74 -16.80 16.61
C THR A 419 4.91 -18.31 16.57
N LEU A 420 3.92 -19.06 17.07
CA LEU A 420 4.02 -20.52 17.27
C LEU A 420 3.04 -21.30 16.38
N GLY A 421 2.02 -20.63 15.82
CA GLY A 421 0.95 -21.23 15.05
C GLY A 421 -0.38 -21.29 15.80
N ILE A 422 -1.47 -21.41 15.05
CA ILE A 422 -2.87 -21.31 15.54
C ILE A 422 -3.20 -22.27 16.70
N GLY A 423 -2.51 -23.41 16.77
CA GLY A 423 -2.71 -24.42 17.82
C GLY A 423 -2.30 -23.97 19.23
N TYR A 424 -1.59 -22.85 19.35
CA TYR A 424 -1.10 -22.34 20.64
C TYR A 424 -1.84 -21.08 21.13
N ALA A 425 -2.73 -20.52 20.30
CA ALA A 425 -3.43 -19.28 20.61
C ALA A 425 -4.39 -19.43 21.81
N ALA A 426 -5.17 -20.53 21.85
CA ALA A 426 -6.08 -20.82 22.96
C ALA A 426 -5.34 -20.98 24.29
N ASP A 427 -4.24 -21.74 24.30
CA ASP A 427 -3.43 -21.92 25.51
C ASP A 427 -2.84 -20.59 26.00
N ALA A 428 -2.43 -19.70 25.10
CA ALA A 428 -1.93 -18.38 25.48
C ALA A 428 -3.02 -17.48 26.08
N PHE A 429 -4.23 -17.54 25.53
CA PHE A 429 -5.40 -16.85 26.05
C PHE A 429 -5.76 -17.34 27.46
N ASP A 430 -5.78 -18.65 27.68
CA ASP A 430 -6.10 -19.25 28.98
C ASP A 430 -5.05 -18.87 30.03
N ILE A 431 -3.76 -18.87 29.67
CA ILE A 431 -2.70 -18.47 30.59
C ILE A 431 -2.83 -16.99 30.97
N ALA A 432 -3.24 -16.14 30.03
CA ALA A 432 -3.51 -14.74 30.26
C ALA A 432 -4.72 -14.51 31.20
N GLU A 433 -5.82 -15.22 30.99
CA GLU A 433 -6.98 -15.19 31.90
C GLU A 433 -6.58 -15.56 33.33
N ARG A 434 -5.80 -16.63 33.46
CA ARG A 434 -5.36 -17.13 34.76
C ARG A 434 -4.36 -16.23 35.44
N LEU A 435 -3.47 -15.58 34.69
CA LEU A 435 -2.57 -14.57 35.25
C LEU A 435 -3.38 -13.48 35.96
N VAL A 436 -4.44 -12.97 35.33
CA VAL A 436 -5.25 -11.89 35.92
C VAL A 436 -6.15 -12.40 37.06
N ARG A 437 -6.72 -13.60 36.93
CA ARG A 437 -7.67 -14.16 37.91
C ARG A 437 -7.01 -14.80 39.13
N GLU A 438 -5.95 -15.57 38.92
CA GLU A 438 -5.33 -16.40 39.96
C GLU A 438 -4.09 -15.74 40.58
N ALA A 439 -3.40 -14.89 39.83
CA ALA A 439 -2.15 -14.27 40.27
C ALA A 439 -2.02 -12.77 39.91
N PRO A 440 -3.04 -11.93 40.18
CA PRO A 440 -3.04 -10.50 39.79
C PRO A 440 -1.85 -9.72 40.37
N ASP A 441 -1.37 -10.10 41.56
CA ASP A 441 -0.19 -9.47 42.19
C ASP A 441 1.07 -9.54 41.31
N LEU A 442 1.16 -10.54 40.43
CA LEU A 442 2.27 -10.68 39.49
C LEU A 442 2.27 -9.57 38.44
N LEU A 443 1.13 -8.99 38.07
CA LEU A 443 1.06 -7.92 37.06
C LEU A 443 1.94 -6.72 37.42
N THR A 444 2.27 -6.54 38.71
CA THR A 444 3.17 -5.49 39.20
C THR A 444 4.68 -5.81 39.05
N LYS A 445 5.04 -7.05 38.70
CA LYS A 445 6.42 -7.57 38.70
C LYS A 445 7.12 -7.43 37.34
N ALA A 446 6.38 -7.15 36.28
CA ALA A 446 6.87 -6.89 34.94
C ALA A 446 5.92 -5.94 34.22
N ARG A 447 6.38 -5.31 33.13
CA ARG A 447 5.52 -4.45 32.31
C ARG A 447 4.37 -5.25 31.73
N LEU A 448 3.21 -4.62 31.55
CA LEU A 448 2.03 -5.31 31.03
C LEU A 448 2.30 -5.96 29.66
N SER A 449 3.06 -5.27 28.81
CA SER A 449 3.48 -5.73 27.48
C SER A 449 4.44 -6.93 27.49
N THR A 450 5.10 -7.20 28.62
CA THR A 450 6.02 -8.35 28.75
C THR A 450 5.27 -9.66 28.99
N TRP A 451 4.04 -9.62 29.53
CA TRP A 451 3.29 -10.83 29.86
C TRP A 451 2.90 -11.67 28.63
N PRO A 452 2.28 -11.13 27.56
CA PRO A 452 2.01 -11.88 26.35
C PRO A 452 3.26 -12.55 25.77
N ARG A 453 4.37 -11.81 25.69
CA ARG A 453 5.66 -12.33 25.20
C ARG A 453 6.22 -13.43 26.09
N ALA A 454 6.11 -13.28 27.40
CA ALA A 454 6.53 -14.31 28.35
C ALA A 454 5.66 -15.57 28.28
N ILE A 455 4.36 -15.42 27.98
CA ILE A 455 3.43 -16.53 27.75
C ILE A 455 3.83 -17.29 26.47
N VAL A 456 4.11 -16.59 25.38
CA VAL A 456 4.59 -17.22 24.13
C VAL A 456 5.94 -17.90 24.34
N TRP A 457 6.87 -17.22 25.02
CA TRP A 457 8.16 -17.81 25.40
C TRP A 457 7.98 -19.10 26.20
N LEU A 458 7.09 -19.09 27.18
CA LEU A 458 6.76 -20.24 28.02
C LEU A 458 6.21 -21.40 27.19
N LEU A 459 5.22 -21.13 26.32
CA LEU A 459 4.61 -22.13 25.45
C LEU A 459 5.65 -22.75 24.50
N ALA A 460 6.48 -21.92 23.86
CA ALA A 460 7.50 -22.41 22.93
C ALA A 460 8.49 -23.40 23.59
N HIS A 461 8.92 -23.09 24.82
CA HIS A 461 9.82 -23.98 25.58
C HIS A 461 9.09 -25.23 26.09
N ARG A 462 7.83 -25.08 26.50
CA ARG A 462 7.01 -26.18 27.00
C ARG A 462 6.74 -27.23 25.93
N HIS A 463 6.40 -26.78 24.73
CA HIS A 463 6.13 -27.65 23.57
C HIS A 463 7.39 -28.06 22.81
N ARG A 464 8.58 -27.73 23.34
CA ARG A 464 9.89 -28.05 22.74
C ARG A 464 10.07 -27.54 21.31
N LEU A 465 9.48 -26.38 21.02
CA LEU A 465 9.64 -25.69 19.74
C LEU A 465 11.00 -24.96 19.65
N VAL A 466 11.74 -24.90 20.76
CA VAL A 466 12.99 -24.16 20.91
C VAL A 466 14.09 -25.10 21.38
N GLY A 467 15.15 -25.27 20.59
CA GLY A 467 16.27 -26.14 20.96
C GLY A 467 17.21 -26.51 19.80
N PRO A 468 18.29 -27.27 20.06
CA PRO A 468 19.20 -27.74 19.03
C PRO A 468 18.47 -28.64 18.02
N GLY A 469 18.37 -28.21 16.76
CA GLY A 469 17.69 -28.93 15.68
C GLY A 469 16.25 -28.46 15.41
N GLU A 470 15.73 -27.53 16.20
CA GLU A 470 14.43 -26.88 15.98
C GLU A 470 14.59 -25.57 15.18
N PRO A 471 13.55 -25.12 14.46
CA PRO A 471 13.60 -23.87 13.68
C PRO A 471 13.76 -22.62 14.56
N LEU A 472 13.31 -22.66 15.82
CA LEU A 472 13.47 -21.56 16.77
C LEU A 472 14.61 -21.84 17.76
N THR A 473 15.40 -20.81 18.02
CA THR A 473 16.38 -20.77 19.11
C THR A 473 15.92 -19.79 20.18
N PRO A 474 16.43 -19.86 21.43
CA PRO A 474 16.11 -18.87 22.45
C PRO A 474 16.49 -17.45 22.04
N HIS A 475 17.44 -17.28 21.12
CA HIS A 475 17.85 -15.97 20.64
C HIS A 475 16.90 -15.44 19.55
N THR A 476 16.55 -16.27 18.58
CA THR A 476 15.62 -15.89 17.51
C THR A 476 14.22 -15.67 18.06
N LEU A 477 13.71 -16.54 18.94
CA LEU A 477 12.42 -16.34 19.59
C LEU A 477 12.38 -15.06 20.45
N ALA A 478 13.49 -14.70 21.10
CA ALA A 478 13.58 -13.45 21.85
C ALA A 478 13.56 -12.23 20.92
N ALA A 479 14.21 -12.34 19.76
CA ALA A 479 14.18 -11.31 18.72
C ALA A 479 12.76 -11.17 18.13
N ASP A 480 12.09 -12.27 17.79
CA ASP A 480 10.72 -12.30 17.26
C ASP A 480 9.72 -11.69 18.27
N LEU A 481 9.98 -11.87 19.57
CA LEU A 481 9.16 -11.29 20.63
C LEU A 481 9.59 -9.87 21.03
N ALA A 482 10.54 -9.25 20.33
CA ALA A 482 11.04 -7.90 20.59
C ALA A 482 11.44 -7.68 22.06
N THR A 483 12.05 -8.67 22.72
CA THR A 483 12.43 -8.58 24.14
C THR A 483 13.61 -9.49 24.44
N SER A 484 14.51 -9.07 25.35
CA SER A 484 15.68 -9.89 25.68
C SER A 484 15.30 -11.27 26.28
N ALA A 485 16.00 -12.33 25.86
CA ALA A 485 15.83 -13.68 26.38
C ALA A 485 15.95 -13.78 27.92
N PRO A 486 16.86 -13.05 28.60
CA PRO A 486 16.90 -13.03 30.07
C PRO A 486 15.61 -12.47 30.70
N THR A 487 15.04 -11.42 30.13
CA THR A 487 13.77 -10.83 30.60
C THR A 487 12.63 -11.81 30.43
N LEU A 488 12.48 -12.41 29.23
CA LEU A 488 11.43 -13.39 28.95
C LEU A 488 11.54 -14.62 29.86
N ARG A 489 12.75 -15.15 30.04
CA ARG A 489 13.00 -16.29 30.94
C ARG A 489 12.62 -15.95 32.38
N LYS A 490 12.98 -14.77 32.87
CA LYS A 490 12.66 -14.33 34.23
C LYS A 490 11.15 -14.20 34.43
N THR A 491 10.45 -13.57 33.49
CA THR A 491 8.99 -13.36 33.57
C THR A 491 8.21 -14.67 33.37
N ALA A 492 8.61 -15.50 32.40
CA ALA A 492 8.02 -16.83 32.19
C ALA A 492 8.18 -17.74 33.41
N LYS A 493 9.31 -17.62 34.14
CA LYS A 493 9.51 -18.33 35.40
C LYS A 493 8.49 -17.95 36.46
N LEU A 494 8.07 -16.67 36.52
CA LEU A 494 7.01 -16.24 37.44
C LEU A 494 5.68 -16.93 37.11
N LEU A 495 5.36 -17.10 35.82
CA LEU A 495 4.17 -17.84 35.41
C LEU A 495 4.23 -19.31 35.87
N THR A 496 5.36 -19.99 35.66
CA THR A 496 5.50 -21.41 36.04
C THR A 496 5.56 -21.64 37.55
N ASP A 497 6.11 -20.69 38.31
CA ASP A 497 6.25 -20.82 39.76
C ASP A 497 4.91 -20.57 40.49
N HIS A 498 3.96 -19.86 39.86
CA HIS A 498 2.73 -19.38 40.50
C HIS A 498 1.42 -19.87 39.86
N LEU A 499 1.41 -20.23 38.58
CA LEU A 499 0.23 -20.76 37.89
C LEU A 499 0.35 -22.27 37.69
N VAL A 500 -0.73 -23.00 37.96
CA VAL A 500 -0.79 -24.45 37.69
C VAL A 500 -1.18 -24.68 36.23
N LEU A 501 -0.23 -24.62 35.30
CA LEU A 501 -0.52 -24.63 33.86
C LEU A 501 -1.02 -26.02 33.36
N PRO A 502 -2.07 -26.11 32.52
CA PRO A 502 -2.62 -27.37 32.01
C PRO A 502 -1.56 -28.12 31.20
N ARG A 503 -1.47 -29.46 31.32
CA ARG A 503 -0.30 -30.27 30.93
C ARG A 503 0.16 -30.14 29.48
#